data_AF-A0A3M1BP98-F1
#
_entry.id   AF-A0A3M1BP98-F1
#
_cell.length_a   1.000
_cell.length_b   1.000
_cell.length_c   1.000
_cell.angle_alpha   90.00
_cell.angle_beta   90.00
_cell.angle_gamma   90.00
#
_symmetry.space_group_name_H-M   'P 1'
#
loop_
_entity.id
_entity.type
_entity.pdbx_description
1 polymer ?
#
loop_
_entity_poly.entity_id
_entity_poly.type
_entity_poly.pdbx_seq_one_letter_code
_entity_poly.pdbx_strand_id
1 'polypeptide(L)' 'MVVAYGLLCLGPVTVAGCGALCPSYKRGCYGCYGPVEKPDLQALLEGYRRLGLSEETLRELLQVSFNGYNKSIREWL' A
#
# COMPACT_ATOMS: atom_id res chain seq x y z
N MET A 1 7.95 -6.28 8.41
CA MET A 1 6.79 -7.08 7.98
C MET A 1 5.93 -6.19 7.08
N VAL A 2 5.97 -6.38 5.77
CA VAL A 2 5.46 -5.40 4.77
C VAL A 2 3.98 -5.64 4.43
N VAL A 3 3.37 -6.69 4.99
CA VAL A 3 2.13 -7.27 4.50
C VAL A 3 1.34 -7.83 5.67
N ALA A 4 0.06 -7.45 5.82
CA ALA A 4 -0.81 -8.05 6.82
C ALA A 4 -1.14 -9.49 6.38
N TYR A 5 -0.56 -10.49 7.06
CA TYR A 5 -0.92 -11.92 6.88
C TYR A 5 -0.79 -12.48 5.45
N GLY A 6 0.18 -11.99 4.65
CA GLY A 6 0.34 -12.45 3.27
C GLY A 6 -0.70 -11.89 2.28
N LEU A 7 -1.47 -10.87 2.69
CA LEU A 7 -2.51 -10.24 1.88
C LEU A 7 -2.09 -8.86 1.36
N LEU A 8 -2.58 -8.46 0.18
CA LEU A 8 -2.47 -7.10 -0.38
C LEU A 8 -2.59 -6.03 0.70
N CYS A 9 -1.60 -5.14 0.84
CA CYS A 9 -1.59 -4.15 1.92
C CYS A 9 -0.85 -2.88 1.49
N LEU A 10 -1.55 -1.75 1.54
CA LEU A 10 -0.96 -0.43 1.25
C LEU A 10 -0.35 0.25 2.48
N GLY A 11 -0.35 -0.42 3.64
CA GLY A 11 0.11 0.13 4.92
C GLY A 11 1.51 0.76 4.88
N PRO A 12 2.51 0.16 4.20
CA PRO A 12 3.86 0.73 4.12
C PRO A 12 3.95 2.11 3.47
N VAL A 13 2.96 2.51 2.67
CA VAL A 13 2.93 3.81 1.98
C VAL A 13 1.78 4.70 2.45
N THR A 14 1.10 4.33 3.54
CA THR A 14 -0.05 5.07 4.09
C THR A 14 0.30 5.63 5.47
N VAL A 15 -0.16 6.86 5.75
CA VAL A 15 0.05 7.52 7.04
C VAL A 15 -0.59 6.72 8.18
N ALA A 16 0.12 6.60 9.30
CA ALA A 16 -0.38 5.96 10.51
C ALA A 16 -1.44 6.81 11.24
N GLY A 17 -2.07 6.25 12.28
CA GLY A 17 -3.05 6.98 13.12
C GLY A 17 -4.41 6.29 13.21
N CYS A 18 -4.72 5.37 12.29
CA CYS A 18 -5.94 4.56 12.32
C CYS A 18 -5.87 3.36 13.29
N GLY A 19 -4.77 3.23 14.04
CA GLY A 19 -4.52 2.09 14.93
C GLY A 19 -4.37 0.74 14.21
N ALA A 20 -4.02 0.74 12.92
CA ALA A 20 -3.97 -0.47 12.09
C ALA A 20 -5.27 -1.30 12.18
N LEU A 21 -6.42 -0.61 12.07
CA LEU A 21 -7.75 -1.22 12.14
C LEU A 21 -7.90 -2.39 11.15
N CYS A 22 -7.63 -2.18 9.85
CA CYS A 22 -7.83 -3.25 8.86
C CYS A 22 -6.94 -4.48 9.12
N PRO A 23 -5.62 -4.32 9.39
CA PRO A 23 -4.77 -5.44 9.82
C PRO A 23 -5.24 -6.15 11.09
N SER A 24 -5.79 -5.42 12.07
CA SER A 24 -6.33 -6.03 13.30
C SER A 24 -7.48 -7.01 13.03
N TYR A 25 -8.20 -6.83 11.91
CA TYR A 25 -9.23 -7.73 11.40
C TYR A 25 -8.75 -8.65 10.27
N LYS A 26 -7.45 -8.94 10.17
CA LYS A 26 -6.83 -9.80 9.15
C LYS A 26 -7.12 -9.35 7.71
N ARG A 27 -7.17 -8.04 7.48
CA ARG A 27 -7.33 -7.45 6.15
C ARG A 27 -6.13 -6.58 5.79
N GLY A 28 -5.93 -6.42 4.48
CA GLY A 28 -5.05 -5.41 3.92
C GLY A 28 -5.40 -3.99 4.35
N CYS A 29 -4.40 -3.13 4.49
CA CYS A 29 -4.64 -1.69 4.57
C CYS A 29 -5.12 -1.18 3.20
N TYR A 30 -6.21 -0.43 3.19
CA TYR A 30 -6.80 0.15 1.96
C TYR A 30 -6.25 1.54 1.61
N GLY A 31 -5.42 2.14 2.47
CA GLY A 31 -4.86 3.47 2.19
C GLY A 31 -5.79 4.64 2.47
N CYS A 32 -6.78 4.50 3.36
CA CYS A 32 -7.77 5.54 3.66
C CYS A 32 -7.18 6.81 4.31
N TYR A 33 -6.05 6.72 4.99
CA TYR A 33 -5.40 7.87 5.66
C TYR A 33 -4.49 8.66 4.71
N GLY A 34 -4.41 8.24 3.45
CA GLY A 34 -3.59 8.89 2.45
C GLY A 34 -2.10 8.56 2.57
N PRO A 35 -1.31 9.09 1.62
CA PRO A 35 0.05 8.66 1.40
C PRO A 35 1.01 9.29 2.41
N VAL A 36 2.05 8.54 2.78
CA VAL A 36 3.21 9.14 3.46
C VAL A 36 3.93 10.13 2.54
N GLU A 37 4.69 11.06 3.11
CA GLU A 37 5.38 12.11 2.36
C GLU A 37 6.33 11.53 1.29
N LYS A 38 7.10 10.51 1.67
CA LYS A 38 8.12 9.86 0.82
C LYS A 38 7.86 8.35 0.76
N PRO A 39 6.95 7.88 -0.11
CA PRO A 39 6.62 6.47 -0.22
C PRO A 39 7.73 5.70 -0.95
N ASP A 40 8.14 4.56 -0.39
CA ASP A 40 9.08 3.63 -1.04
C ASP A 40 8.31 2.58 -1.86
N LEU A 41 8.04 2.91 -3.12
CA LEU A 41 7.28 2.06 -4.04
C LEU A 41 8.07 0.83 -4.49
N GLN A 42 9.40 0.89 -4.51
CA GLN A 42 10.23 -0.26 -4.87
C GLN A 42 10.19 -1.31 -3.76
N ALA A 43 10.37 -0.91 -2.50
CA ALA A 43 10.25 -1.83 -1.37
C ALA A 43 8.85 -2.44 -1.27
N LEU A 44 7.80 -1.66 -1.58
CA LEU A 44 6.42 -2.15 -1.63
C LEU A 44 6.23 -3.20 -2.74
N LEU A 45 6.73 -2.91 -3.95
CA LEU A 45 6.65 -3.82 -5.09
C LEU A 45 7.41 -5.14 -4.85
N GLU A 46 8.60 -5.08 -4.25
CA GLU A 46 9.33 -6.29 -3.84
C GLU A 46 8.54 -7.13 -2.83
N GLY A 47 7.82 -6.47 -1.91
CA GLY A 47 6.89 -7.12 -0.99
C GLY A 47 5.79 -7.89 -1.72
N TYR A 48 5.22 -7.29 -2.76
CA TYR A 48 4.17 -7.90 -3.58
C TYR A 48 4.71 -9.07 -4.40
N ARG A 49 5.89 -8.92 -5.01
CA ARG A 49 6.56 -10.00 -5.77
C ARG A 49 6.81 -11.24 -4.90
N ARG A 50 7.22 -11.06 -3.64
CA ARG A 50 7.41 -12.16 -2.68
C ARG A 50 6.12 -12.91 -2.35
N LEU A 51 4.95 -12.33 -2.64
CA LEU A 51 3.64 -12.96 -2.48
C LEU A 51 3.07 -13.52 -3.79
N GLY A 52 3.82 -13.41 -4.90
CA GLY A 52 3.32 -13.78 -6.23
C GLY A 52 2.27 -12.82 -6.79
N LEU A 53 2.19 -11.60 -6.27
CA LEU A 53 1.26 -10.56 -6.75
C LEU A 53 1.92 -9.70 -7.83
N SER A 54 1.13 -9.31 -8.83
CA SER A 54 1.62 -8.56 -9.97
C SER A 54 1.77 -7.06 -9.67
N GLU A 55 2.60 -6.39 -10.46
CA GLU A 55 2.78 -4.94 -10.37
C GLU A 55 1.49 -4.20 -10.74
N GLU A 56 0.74 -4.72 -11.71
CA GLU A 56 -0.55 -4.19 -12.15
C GLU A 56 -1.55 -4.14 -11.00
N THR A 57 -1.62 -5.21 -10.18
CA THR A 57 -2.48 -5.22 -8.98
C THR A 57 -2.09 -4.11 -7.99
N LEU A 58 -0.79 -3.84 -7.83
CA LEU A 58 -0.33 -2.74 -6.97
C LEU A 58 -0.74 -1.38 -7.55
N ARG A 59 -0.57 -1.19 -8.87
CA ARG A 59 -0.97 0.05 -9.58
C ARG A 59 -2.46 0.31 -9.44
N GLU A 60 -3.31 -0.69 -9.68
CA GLU A 60 -4.76 -0.59 -9.52
C GLU A 60 -5.15 -0.16 -8.10
N LEU A 61 -4.57 -0.79 -7.07
CA LEU A 61 -4.82 -0.44 -5.67
C LEU A 61 -4.38 0.98 -5.31
N LEU A 62 -3.21 1.41 -5.81
CA LEU A 62 -2.70 2.76 -5.58
C LEU A 62 -3.58 3.81 -6.28
N GLN A 63 -4.08 3.50 -7.48
CA GLN A 63 -4.94 4.38 -8.26
C GLN A 63 -6.31 4.61 -7.61
N VAL A 64 -6.91 3.58 -7.01
CA VAL A 64 -8.25 3.69 -6.37
C VAL A 64 -8.20 4.17 -4.92
N SER A 65 -7.02 4.13 -4.28
CA SER A 65 -6.85 4.59 -2.90
C SER A 65 -6.46 6.07 -2.82
N PHE A 66 -6.56 6.65 -1.61
CA PHE A 66 -6.07 8.01 -1.38
C PHE A 66 -4.55 8.15 -1.57
N ASN A 67 -3.80 7.05 -1.62
CA ASN A 67 -2.36 7.12 -1.88
C ASN A 67 -2.03 7.73 -3.25
N GLY A 68 -2.93 7.62 -4.25
CA GLY A 68 -2.77 8.23 -5.57
C GLY A 68 -2.77 9.77 -5.61
N TYR A 69 -2.97 10.43 -4.47
CA TYR A 69 -2.80 11.89 -4.33
C TYR A 69 -1.34 12.32 -4.11
N ASN A 70 -0.42 11.40 -3.78
CA ASN A 70 1.00 11.73 -3.72
C ASN A 70 1.59 11.82 -5.13
N LYS A 71 2.37 12.88 -5.39
CA LYS A 71 2.99 13.13 -6.69
C LYS A 71 3.89 11.98 -7.14
N SER A 72 4.73 11.44 -6.25
CA SER A 72 5.62 10.31 -6.55
C SER A 72 4.85 9.03 -6.87
N ILE A 73 3.72 8.80 -6.20
CA ILE A 73 2.83 7.66 -6.51
C ILE A 73 2.19 7.86 -7.88
N ARG A 74 1.71 9.07 -8.17
CA ARG A 74 1.06 9.39 -9.45
C ARG A 74 2.02 9.37 -10.64
N GLU A 75 3.28 9.75 -10.45
CA GLU A 75 4.32 9.64 -11.47
C GLU A 75 4.74 8.19 -11.72
N TRP A 76 4.57 7.32 -10.70
CA TRP A 76 4.88 5.91 -10.82
C TRP A 76 3.78 5.13 -11.53
N LEU A 77 2.50 5.50 -11.36
CA LEU A 77 1.31 4.92 -12.02
C LEU A 77 1.34 5.03 -13.54
#